data_AF-A0A7J9WXQ0-F1
#
_entry.id   AF-A0A7J9WXQ0-F1
#
_cell.length_a   1.000
_cell.length_b   1.000
_cell.length_c   1.000
_cell.angle_alpha   90.00
_cell.angle_beta   90.00
_cell.angle_gamma   90.00
#
_symmetry.space_group_name_H-M   'P 1'
#
loop_
_entity.id
_entity.type
_entity.pdbx_description
1 polymer ?
#
loop_
_entity_poly.entity_id
_entity_poly.type
_entity_poly.pdbx_seq_one_letter_code
_entity_poly.pdbx_strand_id
1 'polypeptide(L)'
;MMSEFTVEIFTTDYVGSPGRRSFYVQARDSSGTHSYEIEKQQIQALVEKLREVLVLVDQEDTVLATEPARDPALVLESPVEPDYRVGTIGLAYDESSDVIVVVLQPADAEEPEEVVVDSDAGDRLLVRRDQVRAFILHAASILAEGRPTCQLCGLPIDPEGHQCPASNGHRSSPVG
;
A
#
# COMPACT_ATOMS: atom_id res chain seq x y z
N MET A 1 -20.77 11.09 0.05
CA MET A 1 -20.61 11.84 -1.21
C MET A 1 -19.36 11.33 -1.87
N MET A 2 -19.43 10.99 -3.16
CA MET A 2 -18.26 10.58 -3.92
C MET A 2 -17.49 11.81 -4.40
N SER A 3 -16.18 11.81 -4.17
CA SER A 3 -15.28 12.83 -4.72
C SER A 3 -14.40 12.22 -5.81
N GLU A 4 -13.94 13.03 -6.75
CA GLU A 4 -13.05 12.59 -7.82
C GLU A 4 -11.87 13.55 -7.94
N PHE A 5 -10.66 12.98 -8.02
CA PHE A 5 -9.40 13.70 -7.97
C PHE A 5 -8.48 13.25 -9.11
N THR A 6 -7.89 14.20 -9.83
CA THR A 6 -6.73 13.91 -10.69
C THR A 6 -5.48 14.09 -9.85
N VAL A 7 -4.78 12.98 -9.60
CA VAL A 7 -3.67 13.01 -8.64
C VAL A 7 -2.36 13.40 -9.32
N GLU A 8 -1.56 14.19 -8.63
CA GLU A 8 -0.16 14.49 -8.97
C GLU A 8 0.80 13.48 -8.33
N ILE A 9 0.47 13.00 -7.13
CA ILE A 9 1.22 11.94 -6.43
C ILE A 9 0.24 10.92 -5.85
N PHE A 10 0.50 9.64 -6.11
CA PHE A 10 -0.18 8.51 -5.47
C PHE A 10 0.88 7.66 -4.76
N THR A 11 0.75 7.52 -3.44
CA THR A 11 1.75 6.83 -2.63
C THR A 11 1.14 6.04 -1.48
N THR A 12 1.92 5.16 -0.88
CA THR A 12 1.62 4.48 0.37
C THR A 12 2.87 4.43 1.24
N ASP A 13 2.71 4.44 2.56
CA ASP A 13 3.77 4.14 3.52
C ASP A 13 3.16 3.76 4.87
N TYR A 14 3.99 3.64 5.91
CA TYR A 14 3.54 3.47 7.28
C TYR A 14 4.13 4.50 8.24
N VAL A 15 3.43 4.72 9.34
CA VAL A 15 3.92 5.43 10.53
C VAL A 15 4.00 4.44 11.69
N GLY A 16 5.04 4.57 12.53
CA GLY A 16 5.22 3.75 13.73
C GLY A 16 6.40 2.77 13.67
N SER A 17 6.61 2.03 14.75
CA SER A 17 7.72 1.09 14.90
C SER A 17 7.39 -0.29 14.31
N PRO A 18 8.40 -1.12 13.96
CA PRO A 18 8.15 -2.50 13.54
C PRO A 18 7.22 -3.24 14.53
N GLY A 19 6.18 -3.90 14.03
CA GLY A 19 5.16 -4.56 14.86
C GLY A 19 4.00 -3.66 15.33
N ARG A 20 4.12 -2.33 15.22
CA ARG A 20 3.08 -1.34 15.51
C ARG A 20 3.02 -0.27 14.42
N ARG A 21 2.92 -0.73 13.17
CA ARG A 21 2.84 0.12 11.98
C ARG A 21 1.37 0.36 11.63
N SER A 22 1.00 1.62 11.47
CA SER A 22 -0.23 2.03 10.80
C SER A 22 0.12 2.39 9.36
N PHE A 23 -0.58 1.80 8.39
CA PHE A 23 -0.32 2.04 6.98
C PHE A 23 -1.30 3.07 6.42
N TYR A 24 -0.83 3.83 5.45
CA TYR A 24 -1.59 4.88 4.82
C TYR A 24 -1.39 4.86 3.30
N VAL A 25 -2.42 5.28 2.58
CA VAL A 25 -2.31 5.73 1.18
C VAL A 25 -2.50 7.24 1.17
N GLN A 26 -1.71 7.94 0.35
CA GLN A 26 -1.89 9.36 0.09
C GLN A 26 -2.12 9.61 -1.39
N ALA A 27 -3.10 10.46 -1.67
CA ALA A 27 -3.34 11.07 -2.96
C ALA A 27 -3.11 12.57 -2.81
N ARG A 28 -2.21 13.13 -3.61
CA ARG A 28 -1.93 14.57 -3.63
C ARG A 28 -2.36 15.17 -4.95
N ASP A 29 -2.98 16.32 -4.90
CA ASP A 29 -3.36 17.10 -6.05
C ASP A 29 -3.09 18.60 -5.79
N SER A 30 -3.56 19.47 -6.68
CA SER A 30 -3.40 20.91 -6.54
C SER A 30 -4.13 21.51 -5.33
N SER A 31 -5.10 20.80 -4.76
CA SER A 31 -5.95 21.23 -3.64
C SER A 31 -5.38 20.81 -2.29
N GLY A 32 -4.59 19.74 -2.24
CA GLY A 32 -3.88 19.29 -1.05
C GLY A 32 -3.56 17.80 -1.04
N THR A 33 -3.38 17.27 0.17
CA THR A 33 -3.05 15.87 0.43
C THR A 33 -4.22 15.20 1.12
N HIS A 34 -4.78 14.18 0.47
CA HIS A 34 -5.79 13.27 1.01
C HIS A 34 -5.11 12.04 1.55
N SER A 35 -5.43 11.65 2.78
CA SER A 35 -4.77 10.54 3.48
C SER A 35 -5.79 9.51 3.91
N TYR A 36 -5.48 8.24 3.69
CA TYR A 36 -6.41 7.15 4.01
C TYR A 36 -5.69 6.10 4.85
N GLU A 37 -6.26 5.72 5.99
CA GLU A 37 -5.76 4.57 6.74
C GLU A 37 -6.13 3.29 5.99
N ILE A 38 -5.17 2.40 5.78
CA ILE A 38 -5.34 1.18 4.98
C ILE A 38 -4.66 0.00 5.67
N GLU A 39 -5.15 -1.22 5.46
CA GLU A 39 -4.52 -2.43 5.96
C GLU A 39 -3.36 -2.88 5.06
N LYS A 40 -2.36 -3.54 5.67
CA LYS A 40 -1.22 -4.08 4.92
C LYS A 40 -1.66 -5.05 3.81
N GLN A 41 -2.66 -5.88 4.11
CA GLN A 41 -3.21 -6.87 3.18
C GLN A 41 -3.92 -6.20 1.99
N GLN A 42 -4.60 -5.08 2.23
CA GLN A 42 -5.22 -4.29 1.16
C GLN A 42 -4.15 -3.67 0.25
N ILE A 43 -3.03 -3.16 0.79
CA ILE A 43 -1.91 -2.68 -0.03
C ILE A 43 -1.33 -3.83 -0.87
N GLN A 44 -1.16 -5.02 -0.31
CA GLN A 44 -0.66 -6.20 -1.06
C GLN A 44 -1.56 -6.53 -2.24
N ALA A 45 -2.87 -6.63 -2.01
CA ALA A 45 -3.85 -6.91 -3.05
C ALA A 45 -3.89 -5.79 -4.11
N LEU A 46 -3.82 -4.53 -3.68
CA LEU A 46 -3.78 -3.38 -4.59
C LEU A 46 -2.55 -3.41 -5.50
N VAL A 47 -1.36 -3.68 -4.95
CA VAL A 47 -0.12 -3.80 -5.73
C VAL A 47 -0.19 -4.93 -6.75
N GLU A 48 -0.71 -6.10 -6.35
CA GLU A 48 -0.88 -7.24 -7.23
C GLU A 48 -1.83 -6.90 -8.39
N LYS A 49 -2.99 -6.32 -8.08
CA LYS A 49 -3.99 -5.96 -9.10
C LYS A 49 -3.53 -4.83 -10.01
N LEU A 50 -2.85 -3.81 -9.48
CA LEU A 50 -2.28 -2.75 -10.31
C LEU A 50 -1.19 -3.27 -11.26
N ARG A 51 -0.40 -4.28 -10.87
CA ARG A 51 0.54 -4.94 -11.78
C ARG A 51 -0.16 -5.65 -12.93
N GLU A 52 -1.21 -6.41 -12.62
CA GLU A 52 -2.03 -7.09 -13.64
C GLU A 52 -2.63 -6.07 -14.62
N VAL A 53 -3.25 -5.00 -14.11
CA VAL A 53 -3.85 -3.95 -14.93
C VAL A 53 -2.79 -3.25 -15.78
N LEU A 54 -1.65 -2.84 -15.20
CA LEU A 54 -0.60 -2.12 -15.91
C LEU A 54 -0.03 -2.93 -17.08
N VAL A 55 0.27 -4.22 -16.86
CA VAL A 55 0.77 -5.11 -17.92
C VAL A 55 -0.30 -5.41 -18.99
N LEU A 56 -1.57 -5.46 -18.61
CA LEU A 56 -2.67 -5.66 -19.55
C LEU A 56 -2.80 -4.46 -20.51
N VAL A 57 -2.65 -3.23 -20.01
CA VAL A 57 -2.83 -1.99 -20.79
C VAL A 57 -1.54 -1.50 -21.44
N ASP A 58 -0.38 -1.92 -20.91
CA ASP A 58 0.95 -1.62 -21.42
C ASP A 58 1.83 -2.88 -21.39
N GLN A 59 1.84 -3.62 -22.51
CA GLN A 59 2.60 -4.87 -22.63
C GLN A 59 4.13 -4.64 -22.68
N GLU A 60 4.58 -3.42 -22.91
CA GLU A 60 5.99 -3.05 -22.95
C GLU A 60 6.50 -2.57 -21.58
N ASP A 61 5.62 -2.42 -20.58
CA ASP A 61 6.02 -2.00 -19.24
C ASP A 61 6.92 -3.05 -18.58
N THR A 62 8.00 -2.55 -17.98
CA THR A 62 9.04 -3.35 -17.32
C THR A 62 8.82 -3.52 -15.82
N VAL A 63 7.63 -3.18 -15.28
CA VAL A 63 7.32 -3.20 -13.84
C VAL A 63 7.60 -4.57 -13.19
N LEU A 64 7.35 -5.67 -13.90
CA LEU A 64 7.61 -7.03 -13.40
C LEU A 64 9.10 -7.39 -13.36
N ALA A 65 9.91 -6.77 -14.22
CA ALA A 65 11.35 -7.00 -14.33
C ALA A 65 12.17 -5.98 -13.52
N THR A 66 11.53 -4.97 -12.94
CA THR A 66 12.19 -3.90 -12.19
C THR A 66 12.26 -4.24 -10.72
N GLU A 67 13.44 -4.12 -10.13
CA GLU A 67 13.62 -4.32 -8.69
C GLU A 67 12.88 -3.22 -7.90
N PRO A 68 12.00 -3.58 -6.94
CA PRO A 68 11.33 -2.62 -6.07
C PRO A 68 12.32 -1.80 -5.25
N ALA A 69 12.07 -0.49 -5.13
CA ALA A 69 12.89 0.41 -4.33
C ALA A 69 12.04 1.52 -3.72
N ARG A 70 12.50 2.06 -2.59
CA ARG A 70 11.97 3.30 -2.02
C ARG A 70 12.26 4.46 -2.96
N ASP A 71 11.26 5.30 -3.12
CA ASP A 71 11.34 6.55 -3.88
C ASP A 71 11.19 7.71 -2.88
N PRO A 72 12.21 8.56 -2.69
CA PRO A 72 12.14 9.73 -1.83
C PRO A 72 11.02 10.71 -2.19
N ALA A 73 10.57 10.75 -3.44
CA ALA A 73 9.46 11.61 -3.88
C ALA A 73 8.09 11.09 -3.40
N LEU A 74 8.02 9.83 -2.96
CA LEU A 74 6.78 9.16 -2.57
C LEU A 74 6.64 9.01 -1.04
N VAL A 75 7.50 9.62 -0.23
CA VAL A 75 7.34 9.60 1.24
C VAL A 75 6.05 10.31 1.66
N LEU A 76 5.39 9.87 2.74
CA LEU A 76 4.18 10.52 3.24
C LEU A 76 4.45 11.98 3.64
N GLU A 77 3.50 12.85 3.35
CA GLU A 77 3.48 14.22 3.83
C GLU A 77 2.87 14.28 5.23
N SER A 78 3.48 15.08 6.10
CA SER A 78 3.04 15.28 7.48
C SER A 78 2.24 16.59 7.60
N PRO A 79 1.21 16.65 8.47
CA PRO A 79 0.74 15.58 9.35
C PRO A 79 -0.02 14.48 8.60
N VAL A 80 0.12 13.23 9.04
CA VAL A 80 -0.63 12.08 8.49
C VAL A 80 -1.91 11.92 9.30
N GLU A 81 -2.95 12.66 8.90
CA GLU A 81 -4.28 12.59 9.50
C GLU A 81 -5.24 11.94 8.49
N PRO A 82 -5.75 10.72 8.73
CA PRO A 82 -6.57 10.04 7.75
C PRO A 82 -7.97 10.66 7.67
N ASP A 83 -8.44 10.88 6.44
CA ASP A 83 -9.81 11.26 6.12
C ASP A 83 -10.80 10.17 6.57
N TYR A 84 -10.45 8.90 6.29
CA TYR A 84 -11.14 7.72 6.78
C TYR A 84 -10.27 6.45 6.66
N ARG A 85 -10.77 5.34 7.21
CA ARG A 85 -10.22 4.01 7.02
C ARG A 85 -10.82 3.33 5.79
N VAL A 86 -9.97 2.81 4.90
CA VAL A 86 -10.39 2.11 3.68
C VAL A 86 -10.98 0.74 4.02
N GLY A 87 -12.20 0.48 3.54
CA GLY A 87 -12.84 -0.83 3.57
C GLY A 87 -12.65 -1.58 2.25
N THR A 88 -13.08 -0.96 1.16
CA THR A 88 -13.08 -1.56 -0.18
C THR A 88 -12.24 -0.73 -1.14
N ILE A 89 -11.55 -1.42 -2.05
CA ILE A 89 -10.74 -0.82 -3.10
C ILE A 89 -11.22 -1.34 -4.44
N GLY A 90 -11.70 -0.44 -5.30
CA GLY A 90 -12.07 -0.71 -6.68
C GLY A 90 -10.98 -0.25 -7.64
N LEU A 91 -10.84 -0.95 -8.77
CA LEU A 91 -9.94 -0.55 -9.85
C LEU A 91 -10.71 -0.58 -11.18
N ALA A 92 -10.52 0.46 -11.98
CA ALA A 92 -10.94 0.51 -13.36
C ALA A 92 -9.83 1.15 -14.21
N TYR A 93 -9.84 0.89 -15.51
CA TYR A 93 -8.98 1.58 -16.46
C TYR A 93 -9.87 2.33 -17.45
N ASP A 94 -9.63 3.63 -17.59
CA ASP A 94 -10.33 4.48 -18.56
C ASP A 94 -9.43 4.67 -19.79
N GLU A 95 -9.79 3.98 -20.87
CA GLU A 95 -9.06 4.04 -22.14
C GLU A 95 -9.07 5.44 -22.79
N SER A 96 -10.10 6.25 -22.50
CA SER A 96 -10.29 7.54 -23.15
C SER A 96 -9.35 8.61 -22.61
N SER A 97 -9.05 8.55 -21.32
CA SER A 97 -8.17 9.48 -20.61
C SER A 97 -6.80 8.88 -20.26
N ASP A 98 -6.60 7.59 -20.55
CA ASP A 98 -5.38 6.82 -20.27
C ASP A 98 -4.96 6.83 -18.79
N VAL A 99 -5.94 6.65 -17.91
CA VAL A 99 -5.73 6.61 -16.45
C VAL A 99 -6.32 5.34 -15.83
N ILE A 100 -5.68 4.89 -14.75
CA ILE A 100 -6.22 3.90 -13.85
C ILE A 100 -7.02 4.65 -12.79
N VAL A 101 -8.31 4.34 -12.67
CA VAL A 101 -9.17 4.87 -11.62
C VAL A 101 -9.10 3.94 -10.41
N VAL A 102 -8.56 4.46 -9.31
CA VAL A 102 -8.53 3.78 -8.01
C VAL A 102 -9.67 4.34 -7.17
N VAL A 103 -10.62 3.49 -6.78
CA VAL A 103 -11.76 3.87 -5.94
C VAL A 103 -11.50 3.40 -4.51
N LEU A 104 -11.46 4.33 -3.56
CA LEU A 104 -11.31 4.04 -2.13
C LEU A 104 -12.64 4.29 -1.44
N GLN A 105 -13.18 3.26 -0.78
CA GLN A 105 -14.45 3.35 -0.05
C GLN A 105 -14.20 3.19 1.46
N PRO A 106 -14.86 3.99 2.33
CA PRO A 106 -14.74 3.85 3.78
C PRO A 106 -15.19 2.48 4.30
N ALA A 107 -14.56 1.98 5.35
CA ALA A 107 -14.92 0.71 6.00
C ALA A 107 -16.30 0.74 6.68
N ASP A 108 -16.77 1.92 7.09
CA ASP A 108 -18.05 2.11 7.77
C ASP A 108 -19.19 2.47 6.80
N ALA A 109 -18.98 2.34 5.48
CA ALA A 109 -20.06 2.43 4.52
C ALA A 109 -20.94 1.18 4.69
N GLU A 110 -22.12 1.37 5.31
CA GLU A 110 -23.10 0.36 5.69
C GLU A 110 -23.14 -0.84 4.73
N GLU A 111 -22.84 -2.04 5.26
CA GLU A 111 -22.77 -3.31 4.53
C GLU A 111 -23.95 -3.49 3.56
N PRO A 112 -23.69 -3.72 2.26
CA PRO A 112 -24.55 -4.54 1.44
C PRO A 112 -23.88 -5.89 1.30
N GLU A 113 -24.53 -6.93 1.83
CA GLU A 113 -24.43 -8.26 1.24
C GLU A 113 -24.75 -8.08 -0.25
N GLU A 114 -23.76 -8.37 -1.12
CA GLU A 114 -23.70 -8.09 -2.57
C GLU A 114 -22.78 -6.91 -2.92
N VAL A 115 -21.80 -7.21 -3.78
CA VAL A 115 -20.75 -6.30 -4.27
C VAL A 115 -21.38 -5.25 -5.20
N VAL A 116 -22.19 -4.35 -4.65
CA VAL A 116 -22.69 -3.17 -5.37
C VAL A 116 -21.63 -2.07 -5.26
N VAL A 117 -20.99 -1.79 -6.40
CA VAL A 117 -20.04 -0.68 -6.60
C VAL A 117 -20.82 0.65 -6.70
N ASP A 118 -21.81 0.83 -5.83
CA ASP A 118 -22.79 1.92 -5.85
C ASP A 118 -22.98 2.51 -4.43
N SER A 119 -21.89 2.58 -3.65
CA SER A 119 -21.90 3.45 -2.48
C SER A 119 -21.65 4.88 -2.94
N ASP A 120 -22.57 5.80 -2.66
CA ASP A 120 -22.42 7.25 -2.86
C ASP A 120 -21.31 7.88 -1.97
N ALA A 121 -20.41 7.10 -1.39
CA ALA A 121 -19.35 7.53 -0.50
C ALA A 121 -18.00 6.90 -0.90
N GLY A 122 -16.94 7.71 -0.85
CA GLY A 122 -15.58 7.31 -1.21
C GLY A 122 -14.94 8.27 -2.21
N ASP A 123 -13.71 7.98 -2.59
CA ASP A 123 -12.91 8.83 -3.45
C ASP A 123 -12.42 8.07 -4.69
N ARG A 124 -12.54 8.70 -5.85
CA ARG A 124 -12.04 8.22 -7.13
C ARG A 124 -10.76 8.96 -7.48
N LEU A 125 -9.66 8.23 -7.54
CA LEU A 125 -8.33 8.76 -7.87
C LEU A 125 -8.00 8.41 -9.31
N LEU A 126 -7.85 9.41 -10.18
CA LEU A 126 -7.40 9.22 -11.56
C LEU A 126 -5.86 9.23 -11.55
N VAL A 127 -5.27 8.06 -11.70
CA VAL A 127 -3.83 7.83 -11.58
C VAL A 127 -3.25 7.44 -12.93
N ARG A 128 -2.24 8.17 -13.41
CA ARG A 128 -1.56 7.85 -14.68
C ARG A 128 -0.72 6.58 -14.55
N ARG A 129 -0.42 5.94 -15.69
CA ARG A 129 0.40 4.72 -15.74
C ARG A 129 1.77 4.87 -15.08
N ASP A 130 2.46 5.98 -15.31
CA ASP A 130 3.77 6.28 -14.72
C ASP A 130 3.70 6.36 -13.19
N GLN A 131 2.65 6.98 -12.66
CA GLN A 131 2.38 7.07 -11.22
C GLN A 131 2.02 5.71 -10.63
N VAL A 132 1.20 4.91 -11.32
CA VAL A 132 0.87 3.53 -10.91
C VAL A 132 2.14 2.67 -10.85
N ARG A 133 3.01 2.76 -11.86
CA ARG A 133 4.29 2.05 -11.87
C ARG A 133 5.17 2.45 -10.69
N ALA A 134 5.30 3.75 -10.43
CA ALA A 134 6.06 4.26 -9.30
C ALA A 134 5.48 3.79 -7.96
N PHE A 135 4.15 3.85 -7.80
CA PHE A 135 3.43 3.33 -6.64
C PHE A 135 3.71 1.84 -6.42
N ILE A 136 3.62 1.01 -7.47
CA ILE A 136 3.86 -0.44 -7.39
C ILE A 136 5.27 -0.73 -6.85
N LEU A 137 6.30 -0.09 -7.40
CA LEU A 137 7.69 -0.33 -7.02
C LEU A 137 7.96 0.16 -5.59
N HIS A 138 7.42 1.32 -5.22
CA HIS A 138 7.53 1.88 -3.88
C HIS A 138 6.82 1.00 -2.83
N ALA A 139 5.56 0.67 -3.08
CA ALA A 139 4.73 -0.13 -2.20
C ALA A 139 5.30 -1.55 -2.03
N ALA A 140 5.81 -2.17 -3.10
CA ALA A 140 6.46 -3.47 -3.02
C ALA A 140 7.72 -3.43 -2.12
N SER A 141 8.51 -2.35 -2.19
CA SER A 141 9.63 -2.14 -1.27
C SER A 141 9.17 -2.04 0.18
N ILE A 142 8.12 -1.24 0.47
CA ILE A 142 7.52 -1.10 1.81
C ILE A 142 7.03 -2.44 2.37
N LEU A 143 6.31 -3.20 1.54
CA LEU A 143 5.72 -4.47 1.94
C LEU A 143 6.80 -5.50 2.32
N ALA A 144 7.96 -5.43 1.65
CA ALA A 144 9.14 -6.25 1.89
C ALA A 144 9.91 -5.85 3.17
N GLU A 145 9.70 -4.66 3.73
CA GLU A 145 10.29 -4.20 5.00
C GLU A 145 9.68 -4.90 6.24
N GLY A 146 9.34 -6.18 6.13
CA GLY A 146 8.83 -7.00 7.22
C GLY A 146 9.83 -7.19 8.36
N ARG A 147 9.36 -7.83 9.43
CA ARG A 147 10.24 -8.26 10.51
C ARG A 147 11.36 -9.14 9.91
N PRO A 148 12.64 -8.91 10.25
CA PRO A 148 13.72 -9.78 9.80
C PRO A 148 13.40 -11.21 10.23
N THR A 149 13.58 -12.18 9.33
CA THR A 149 13.39 -13.59 9.67
C THR A 149 14.63 -14.12 10.37
N CYS A 150 14.41 -14.98 11.36
CA CYS A 150 15.50 -15.66 12.05
C CYS A 150 16.19 -16.63 11.09
N GLN A 151 17.50 -16.45 10.89
CA GLN A 151 18.33 -17.29 10.02
C GLN A 151 18.37 -18.77 10.45
N LEU A 152 17.98 -19.07 11.70
CA LEU A 152 17.99 -20.44 12.24
C LEU A 152 16.65 -21.17 12.08
N CYS A 153 15.52 -20.49 12.29
CA CYS A 153 14.19 -21.13 12.27
C CYS A 153 13.23 -20.59 11.20
N GLY A 154 13.59 -19.53 10.50
CA GLY A 154 12.75 -18.87 9.48
C GLY A 154 11.59 -18.04 10.02
N LEU A 155 11.37 -18.01 11.35
CA LEU A 155 10.29 -17.23 11.95
C LEU A 155 10.60 -15.73 12.00
N PRO A 156 9.60 -14.85 11.91
CA PRO A 156 9.78 -13.41 12.10
C PRO A 156 10.35 -13.07 13.48
N ILE A 157 11.32 -12.16 13.53
CA ILE A 157 11.91 -11.68 14.77
C ILE A 157 11.08 -10.50 15.29
N ASP A 158 10.55 -10.65 16.50
CA ASP A 158 9.87 -9.57 17.22
C ASP A 158 10.85 -8.49 17.69
N PRO A 159 10.43 -7.21 17.72
CA PRO A 159 11.26 -6.11 18.22
C PRO A 159 11.68 -6.29 19.69
N GLU A 160 10.83 -6.94 20.50
CA GLU A 160 11.11 -7.24 21.92
C GLU A 160 12.03 -8.47 22.10
N GLY A 161 12.46 -9.09 21.00
CA GLY A 161 13.28 -10.29 20.96
C GLY A 161 12.50 -11.51 20.48
N HIS A 162 13.22 -12.46 19.88
CA HIS A 162 12.65 -13.69 19.34
C HIS A 162 13.21 -14.92 20.06
N GLN A 163 12.34 -15.76 20.59
CA GLN A 163 12.73 -17.07 21.12
C GLN A 163 12.80 -18.08 19.97
N CYS A 164 14.01 -18.32 19.46
CA CYS A 164 14.24 -19.25 18.36
C CYS A 164 14.07 -20.71 18.82
N PRO A 165 13.08 -21.47 18.29
CA PRO A 165 12.90 -22.88 18.65
C PRO A 165 14.06 -23.77 18.16
N ALA A 166 14.71 -23.37 17.06
CA ALA A 166 15.88 -24.06 16.52
C ALA A 166 17.14 -23.86 17.38
N SER A 167 17.13 -22.88 18.29
CA SER A 167 18.26 -22.57 19.19
C SER A 167 18.28 -23.43 20.46
N ASN A 168 17.54 -24.55 20.52
CA ASN A 168 17.45 -25.44 21.69
C ASN A 168 18.80 -25.71 22.38
N GLY A 169 19.18 -24.86 23.35
CA GLY A 169 20.19 -25.14 24.37
C GLY A 169 21.38 -24.18 24.56
N HIS A 170 21.76 -23.28 23.63
CA HIS A 170 22.94 -22.43 23.83
C HIS A 170 22.61 -20.97 24.13
N ARG A 171 22.47 -20.69 25.43
CA ARG A 171 22.70 -19.36 26.00
C ARG A 171 24.19 -19.06 25.79
N SER A 172 24.54 -18.24 24.80
CA SER A 172 25.84 -17.57 24.86
C SER A 172 25.66 -16.43 25.85
N SER A 173 26.21 -16.58 27.06
CA SER A 173 26.40 -15.46 27.97
C SER A 173 27.10 -14.31 27.24
N PRO A 174 26.82 -13.03 27.60
CA PRO A 174 27.59 -11.94 27.04
C PRO A 174 29.06 -12.11 27.47
N VAL A 175 29.97 -12.15 26.50
CA VAL A 175 31.38 -11.87 26.76
C VAL A 175 31.49 -10.34 26.84
N GLY A 176 32.13 -9.88 27.92
CA GLY A 176 32.19 -8.49 28.35
C GLY A 176 32.97 -7.55 27.45
#